data_AF-A0A0C9TWV3-F1
#
_entry.id   AF-A0A0C9TWV3-F1
#
_cell.length_a   1.000
_cell.length_b   1.000
_cell.length_c   1.000
_cell.angle_alpha   90.00
_cell.angle_beta   90.00
_cell.angle_gamma   90.00
#
_symmetry.space_group_name_H-M   'P 1'
#
loop_
_entity.id
_entity.type
_entity.pdbx_description
1 polymer ?
#
loop_
_entity_poly.entity_id
_entity_poly.type
_entity_poly.pdbx_seq_one_letter_code
_entity_poly.pdbx_strand_id
1 'polypeptide(L)'
;MVDWQSPTEVQADSVAFNNFMHALLGIYIWEFFTSLEFDWQFISGKKKFKWPLIFYFAGRYCLLIALIGIAIALNVRKEVDCQALYTFNQVFGNASIGLASINLSLRTMAVWSQNRYIVAFLIIVILGHWSFLLHGILLKAAWIDNTCVITYTNNQILAISFIYSMVFDFTVLSLTGWKLAFPASGRSRLIKLVFGDGLIYFVIAFLSNLLATIFMLLNLNAVMSIIANVPAAIASTIVACRAVRRLTNFTNPGPELFTTSGGSTLAFRSNLTSASPRRFSAKKADGIHVQMDALASPTSPRSVLEYDAAGRIVSCDEFDHEAQVINDEFKKPPY
;
A
#
# COMPACT_ATOMS: atom_id res chain seq x y z
N MET A 1 19.48 -41.08 -9.65
CA MET A 1 18.57 -39.96 -9.92
C MET A 1 17.20 -40.41 -9.45
N VAL A 2 16.54 -39.65 -8.57
CA VAL A 2 15.23 -40.05 -8.01
C VAL A 2 14.19 -39.97 -9.13
N ASP A 3 13.34 -40.99 -9.24
CA ASP A 3 12.23 -41.00 -10.18
C ASP A 3 10.99 -40.35 -9.56
N TRP A 4 10.83 -39.06 -9.84
CA TRP A 4 9.74 -38.20 -9.34
C TRP A 4 8.34 -38.61 -9.83
N GLN A 5 8.26 -39.47 -10.85
CA GLN A 5 7.00 -39.99 -11.37
C GLN A 5 6.64 -41.36 -10.81
N SER A 6 7.53 -41.98 -10.03
CA SER A 6 7.22 -43.26 -9.40
C SER A 6 6.04 -43.13 -8.42
N PRO A 7 5.12 -44.11 -8.38
CA PRO A 7 3.90 -44.01 -7.57
C PRO A 7 4.19 -43.88 -6.06
N THR A 8 5.31 -44.45 -5.60
CA THR A 8 5.78 -44.34 -4.21
C THR A 8 6.17 -42.90 -3.85
N GLU A 9 6.89 -42.20 -4.74
CA GLU A 9 7.27 -40.80 -4.52
C GLU A 9 6.05 -39.88 -4.62
N VAL A 10 5.15 -40.10 -5.60
CA VAL A 10 3.89 -39.33 -5.72
C VAL A 10 3.04 -39.44 -4.46
N GLN A 11 2.98 -40.63 -3.85
CA GLN A 11 2.23 -40.84 -2.62
C GLN A 11 2.90 -40.15 -1.42
N ALA A 12 4.23 -40.25 -1.29
CA ALA A 12 4.98 -39.56 -0.25
C ALA A 12 4.82 -38.03 -0.36
N ASP A 13 4.93 -37.50 -1.57
CA ASP A 13 4.71 -36.09 -1.90
C ASP A 13 3.30 -35.62 -1.56
N SER A 14 2.28 -36.45 -1.84
CA SER A 14 0.88 -36.15 -1.51
C SER A 14 0.65 -36.06 0.01
N VAL A 15 1.26 -36.95 0.79
CA VAL A 15 1.20 -36.89 2.27
C VAL A 15 1.92 -35.66 2.80
N ALA A 16 3.10 -35.35 2.27
CA ALA A 16 3.85 -34.15 2.63
C ALA A 16 3.06 -32.88 2.30
N PHE A 17 2.46 -32.81 1.11
CA PHE A 17 1.58 -31.73 0.68
C PHE A 17 0.39 -31.56 1.62
N ASN A 18 -0.29 -32.65 1.99
CA ASN A 18 -1.43 -32.61 2.90
C ASN A 18 -1.05 -31.98 4.24
N ASN A 19 0.02 -32.48 4.88
CA ASN A 19 0.51 -31.95 6.15
C ASN A 19 0.93 -30.47 6.04
N PHE A 20 1.58 -30.12 4.94
CA PHE A 20 2.02 -28.75 4.69
C PHE A 20 0.85 -27.78 4.53
N MET A 21 -0.20 -28.16 3.78
CA MET A 21 -1.40 -27.33 3.63
C MET A 21 -2.13 -27.07 4.95
N HIS A 22 -2.18 -28.06 5.85
CA HIS A 22 -2.75 -27.88 7.19
C HIS A 22 -1.90 -26.93 8.06
N ALA A 23 -0.57 -27.04 7.99
CA ALA A 23 0.32 -26.11 8.69
C ALA A 23 0.16 -24.67 8.18
N LEU A 24 0.08 -24.49 6.86
CA LEU A 24 -0.16 -23.19 6.23
C LEU A 24 -1.52 -22.59 6.60
N LEU A 25 -2.58 -23.41 6.66
CA LEU A 25 -3.89 -23.00 7.15
C LEU A 25 -3.78 -22.47 8.58
N GLY A 26 -3.09 -23.18 9.48
CA GLY A 26 -2.89 -22.75 10.87
C GLY A 26 -2.15 -21.41 10.96
N ILE A 27 -1.07 -21.24 10.19
CA ILE A 27 -0.31 -19.97 10.12
C ILE A 27 -1.20 -18.83 9.62
N TYR A 28 -1.99 -19.06 8.59
CA TYR A 28 -2.85 -18.03 8.03
C TYR A 28 -4.00 -17.66 8.97
N ILE A 29 -4.59 -18.64 9.67
CA ILE A 29 -5.57 -18.41 10.72
C ILE A 29 -4.97 -17.56 11.85
N TRP A 30 -3.74 -17.85 12.27
CA TRP A 30 -3.04 -17.04 13.27
C TRP A 30 -2.83 -15.59 12.79
N GLU A 31 -2.36 -15.38 11.57
CA GLU A 31 -2.22 -14.04 10.98
C GLU A 31 -3.59 -13.34 10.87
N PHE A 32 -4.64 -14.08 10.56
CA PHE A 32 -6.00 -13.56 10.48
C PHE A 32 -6.50 -13.06 11.84
N PHE A 33 -6.36 -13.85 12.91
CA PHE A 33 -6.81 -13.42 14.24
C PHE A 33 -6.00 -12.25 14.80
N THR A 34 -4.67 -12.27 14.66
CA THR A 34 -3.79 -11.18 15.14
C THR A 34 -4.03 -9.85 14.44
N SER A 35 -4.65 -9.87 13.26
CA SER A 35 -4.95 -8.67 12.48
C SER A 35 -6.43 -8.27 12.51
N LEU A 36 -7.25 -8.99 13.29
CA LEU A 36 -8.70 -8.78 13.39
C LEU A 36 -9.06 -7.50 14.15
N GLU A 37 -8.23 -7.07 15.11
CA GLU A 37 -8.42 -5.80 15.81
C GLU A 37 -8.44 -4.59 14.85
N PHE A 38 -7.58 -4.63 13.83
CA PHE A 38 -7.55 -3.60 12.80
C PHE A 38 -8.85 -3.59 11.99
N ASP A 39 -9.33 -4.77 11.57
CA ASP A 39 -10.56 -4.91 10.80
C ASP A 39 -11.79 -4.48 11.59
N TRP A 40 -11.83 -4.85 12.88
CA TRP A 40 -12.90 -4.47 13.78
C TRP A 40 -13.04 -2.95 13.91
N GLN A 41 -11.95 -2.19 13.85
CA GLN A 41 -12.01 -0.72 13.87
C GLN A 41 -12.73 -0.12 12.65
N PHE A 42 -12.74 -0.80 11.50
CA PHE A 42 -13.49 -0.36 10.32
C PHE A 42 -14.94 -0.82 10.37
N ILE A 43 -15.18 -2.06 10.82
CA ILE A 43 -16.53 -2.61 11.00
C ILE A 43 -17.30 -1.86 12.09
N SER A 44 -16.64 -1.52 13.20
CA SER A 44 -17.23 -0.76 14.30
C SER A 44 -17.37 0.74 13.99
N GLY A 45 -17.08 1.18 12.76
CA GLY A 45 -17.20 2.58 12.33
C GLY A 45 -16.20 3.56 12.98
N LYS A 46 -15.20 3.06 13.72
CA LYS A 46 -14.19 3.92 14.38
C LYS A 46 -13.24 4.58 13.39
N LYS A 47 -13.04 3.97 12.21
CA LYS A 47 -12.20 4.49 11.11
C LYS A 47 -13.00 4.63 9.82
N LYS A 48 -12.74 5.71 9.06
CA LYS A 48 -13.38 5.97 7.76
C LYS A 48 -12.94 4.95 6.71
N PHE A 49 -13.89 4.38 5.98
CA PHE A 49 -13.63 3.45 4.89
C PHE A 49 -13.00 4.19 3.70
N LYS A 50 -11.93 3.63 3.14
CA LYS A 50 -11.27 4.13 1.92
C LYS A 50 -11.39 3.06 0.83
N TRP A 51 -11.65 3.47 -0.40
CA TRP A 51 -11.87 2.55 -1.53
C TRP A 51 -10.78 1.48 -1.72
N PRO A 52 -9.46 1.76 -1.57
CA PRO A 52 -8.42 0.72 -1.65
C PRO A 52 -8.57 -0.42 -0.63
N LEU A 53 -9.28 -0.18 0.47
CA LEU A 53 -9.49 -1.18 1.52
C LEU A 53 -10.45 -2.30 1.09
N ILE A 54 -11.23 -2.10 0.02
CA ILE A 54 -12.07 -3.15 -0.57
C ILE A 54 -11.18 -4.32 -1.04
N PHE A 55 -10.11 -4.02 -1.78
CA PHE A 55 -9.18 -5.04 -2.29
C PHE A 55 -8.40 -5.73 -1.16
N TYR A 56 -8.15 -5.00 -0.07
CA TYR A 56 -7.57 -5.57 1.14
C TYR A 56 -8.47 -6.62 1.78
N PHE A 57 -9.74 -6.27 2.05
CA PHE A 57 -10.68 -7.21 2.65
C PHE A 57 -10.98 -8.37 1.71
N ALA A 58 -11.28 -8.08 0.43
CA ALA A 58 -11.58 -9.10 -0.55
C ALA A 58 -10.45 -10.12 -0.67
N GLY A 59 -9.19 -9.69 -0.84
CA GLY A 59 -8.06 -10.60 -0.98
C GLY A 59 -7.85 -11.48 0.26
N ARG A 60 -8.02 -10.88 1.44
CA ARG A 60 -7.87 -11.54 2.73
C ARG A 60 -8.93 -12.61 2.97
N TYR A 61 -10.21 -12.31 2.70
CA TYR A 61 -11.30 -13.28 2.85
C TYR A 61 -11.28 -14.34 1.75
N CYS A 62 -10.94 -13.97 0.51
CA CYS A 62 -10.77 -14.95 -0.57
C CYS A 62 -9.70 -16.00 -0.24
N LEU A 63 -8.55 -15.59 0.31
CA LEU A 63 -7.52 -16.55 0.72
C LEU A 63 -7.99 -17.48 1.84
N LEU A 64 -8.70 -16.94 2.85
CA LEU A 64 -9.22 -17.76 3.95
C LEU A 64 -10.18 -18.83 3.42
N ILE A 65 -11.12 -18.42 2.56
CA ILE A 65 -12.10 -19.30 1.94
C ILE A 65 -11.40 -20.35 1.06
N ALA A 66 -10.37 -19.96 0.29
CA ALA A 66 -9.59 -20.87 -0.52
C ALA A 66 -8.87 -21.93 0.33
N LEU A 67 -8.23 -21.54 1.45
CA LEU A 67 -7.53 -22.48 2.33
C LEU A 67 -8.48 -23.44 3.04
N ILE A 68 -9.67 -22.98 3.43
CA ILE A 68 -10.74 -23.85 3.96
C ILE A 68 -11.18 -24.85 2.89
N GLY A 69 -11.41 -24.39 1.66
CA GLY A 69 -11.78 -25.25 0.54
C GLY A 69 -10.70 -26.27 0.18
N ILE A 70 -9.41 -25.91 0.28
CA ILE A 70 -8.28 -26.85 0.11
C ILE A 70 -8.28 -27.89 1.24
N ALA A 71 -8.49 -27.48 2.49
CA ALA A 71 -8.57 -28.41 3.62
C ALA A 71 -9.75 -29.39 3.49
N ILE A 72 -10.89 -28.94 2.96
CA ILE A 72 -12.03 -29.80 2.65
C ILE A 72 -11.65 -30.79 1.53
N ALA A 73 -11.04 -30.31 0.45
CA ALA A 73 -10.60 -31.16 -0.67
C ALA A 73 -9.63 -32.27 -0.23
N LEU A 74 -8.78 -31.99 0.76
CA LEU A 74 -7.80 -32.94 1.29
C LEU A 74 -8.37 -33.94 2.31
N ASN A 75 -9.52 -33.64 2.92
CA ASN A 75 -10.12 -34.46 3.99
C ASN A 75 -11.42 -35.16 3.60
N VAL A 76 -11.91 -34.92 2.38
CA VAL A 76 -13.17 -35.53 1.92
C VAL A 76 -13.02 -37.03 1.74
N ARG A 77 -13.92 -37.81 2.34
CA ARG A 77 -13.97 -39.29 2.26
C ARG A 77 -15.26 -39.82 1.63
N LYS A 78 -16.16 -38.92 1.25
CA LYS A 78 -17.46 -39.24 0.65
C LYS A 78 -17.55 -38.59 -0.72
N GLU A 79 -18.30 -39.19 -1.62
CA GLU A 79 -18.50 -38.67 -2.97
C GLU A 79 -19.05 -37.23 -2.92
N VAL A 80 -18.35 -36.34 -3.63
CA VAL A 80 -18.68 -34.92 -3.79
C VAL A 80 -18.40 -34.48 -5.22
N ASP A 81 -19.01 -33.38 -5.64
CA ASP A 81 -18.71 -32.73 -6.92
C ASP A 81 -17.29 -32.13 -6.92
N CYS A 82 -16.30 -32.97 -7.22
CA CYS A 82 -14.89 -32.62 -7.37
C CYS A 82 -14.66 -31.41 -8.26
N GLN A 83 -15.41 -31.34 -9.36
CA GLN A 83 -15.33 -30.24 -10.31
C GLN A 83 -15.70 -28.92 -9.64
N ALA A 84 -16.79 -28.88 -8.87
CA ALA A 84 -17.24 -27.68 -8.19
C ALA A 84 -16.24 -27.26 -7.10
N LEU A 85 -15.73 -28.22 -6.33
CA LEU A 85 -14.78 -27.96 -5.24
C LEU A 85 -13.44 -27.40 -5.73
N TYR A 86 -12.85 -28.01 -6.77
CA TYR A 86 -11.59 -27.51 -7.32
C TYR A 86 -11.76 -26.21 -8.11
N THR A 87 -12.88 -26.03 -8.81
CA THR A 87 -13.21 -24.74 -9.45
C THR A 87 -13.35 -23.64 -8.40
N PHE A 88 -14.04 -23.92 -7.30
CA PHE A 88 -14.17 -23.00 -6.17
C PHE A 88 -12.80 -22.63 -5.60
N ASN A 89 -11.95 -23.62 -5.31
CA ASN A 89 -10.60 -23.36 -4.80
C ASN A 89 -9.77 -22.52 -5.77
N GLN A 90 -9.86 -22.78 -7.08
CA GLN A 90 -9.17 -21.98 -8.07
C GLN A 90 -9.69 -20.55 -8.17
N VAL A 91 -11.01 -20.34 -8.16
CA VAL A 91 -11.59 -19.00 -8.21
C VAL A 91 -11.10 -18.17 -7.02
N PHE A 92 -11.22 -18.69 -5.80
CA PHE A 92 -10.83 -17.95 -4.60
C PHE A 92 -9.31 -17.83 -4.43
N GLY A 93 -8.54 -18.85 -4.80
CA GLY A 93 -7.08 -18.83 -4.80
C GLY A 93 -6.52 -17.82 -5.79
N ASN A 94 -6.96 -17.87 -7.05
CA ASN A 94 -6.52 -16.92 -8.07
C ASN A 94 -7.01 -15.50 -7.78
N ALA A 95 -8.24 -15.34 -7.28
CA ALA A 95 -8.73 -14.03 -6.84
C ALA A 95 -7.85 -13.46 -5.72
N SER A 96 -7.42 -14.27 -4.75
CA SER A 96 -6.51 -13.82 -3.69
C SER A 96 -5.19 -13.28 -4.26
N ILE A 97 -4.55 -14.03 -5.17
CA ILE A 97 -3.30 -13.62 -5.83
C ILE A 97 -3.49 -12.32 -6.62
N GLY A 98 -4.57 -12.23 -7.42
CA GLY A 98 -4.89 -11.04 -8.21
C GLY A 98 -5.20 -9.82 -7.35
N LEU A 99 -5.87 -9.99 -6.21
CA LEU A 99 -6.18 -8.92 -5.26
C LEU A 99 -4.95 -8.47 -4.49
N ALA A 100 -4.05 -9.39 -4.10
CA ALA A 100 -2.76 -9.05 -3.51
C ALA A 100 -1.90 -8.20 -4.47
N SER A 101 -1.88 -8.60 -5.75
CA SER A 101 -1.23 -7.88 -6.84
C SER A 101 -1.77 -6.45 -7.01
N ILE A 102 -3.10 -6.28 -6.99
CA ILE A 102 -3.74 -4.96 -7.01
C ILE A 102 -3.31 -4.14 -5.79
N ASN A 103 -3.35 -4.71 -4.58
CA ASN A 103 -2.95 -4.01 -3.35
C ASN A 103 -1.51 -3.47 -3.39
N LEU A 104 -0.58 -4.24 -3.96
CA LEU A 104 0.80 -3.81 -4.16
C LEU A 104 0.90 -2.72 -5.24
N SER A 105 0.23 -2.88 -6.38
CA SER A 105 0.27 -1.88 -7.46
C SER A 105 -0.34 -0.52 -7.07
N LEU A 106 -1.42 -0.50 -6.28
CA LEU A 106 -2.03 0.75 -5.78
C LEU A 106 -1.03 1.59 -4.99
N ARG A 107 -0.11 0.93 -4.28
CA ARG A 107 0.98 1.62 -3.56
C ARG A 107 1.99 2.21 -4.51
N THR A 108 2.39 1.47 -5.55
CA THR A 108 3.27 1.98 -6.59
C THR A 108 2.65 3.20 -7.26
N MET A 109 1.36 3.16 -7.60
CA MET A 109 0.63 4.33 -8.13
C MET A 109 0.73 5.55 -7.19
N ALA A 110 0.59 5.36 -5.87
CA ALA A 110 0.74 6.42 -4.89
C ALA A 110 2.19 6.94 -4.77
N VAL A 111 3.19 6.06 -4.81
CA VAL A 111 4.61 6.42 -4.80
C VAL A 111 4.95 7.30 -6.01
N TRP A 112 4.33 7.03 -7.16
CA TRP A 112 4.47 7.81 -8.39
C TRP A 112 3.56 9.04 -8.47
N SER A 113 2.95 9.44 -7.35
CA SER A 113 2.06 10.61 -7.27
C SER A 113 0.92 10.57 -8.30
N GLN A 114 0.43 9.37 -8.61
CA GLN A 114 -0.60 9.11 -9.62
C GLN A 114 -0.28 9.69 -11.01
N ASN A 115 0.98 9.62 -11.44
CA ASN A 115 1.34 9.94 -12.83
C ASN A 115 0.49 9.09 -13.79
N ARG A 116 -0.32 9.75 -14.64
CA ARG A 116 -1.33 9.11 -15.48
C ARG A 116 -0.74 8.01 -16.38
N TYR A 117 0.49 8.20 -16.88
CA TYR A 117 1.16 7.19 -17.71
C TYR A 117 1.43 5.88 -16.96
N ILE A 118 1.97 5.97 -15.74
CA ILE A 118 2.28 4.79 -14.92
C ILE A 118 0.99 4.13 -14.42
N VAL A 119 -0.01 4.93 -14.06
CA VAL A 119 -1.32 4.41 -13.64
C VAL A 119 -2.00 3.67 -14.78
N ALA A 120 -2.04 4.26 -15.99
CA ALA A 120 -2.62 3.62 -17.17
C ALA A 120 -1.90 2.31 -17.51
N PHE A 121 -0.57 2.32 -17.48
CA PHE A 121 0.24 1.11 -17.68
C PHE A 121 -0.10 0.03 -16.65
N LEU A 122 -0.08 0.34 -15.35
CA LEU A 122 -0.39 -0.63 -14.30
C LEU A 122 -1.83 -1.18 -14.41
N ILE A 123 -2.80 -0.35 -14.77
CA ILE A 123 -4.18 -0.81 -15.01
C ILE A 123 -4.23 -1.84 -16.14
N ILE A 124 -3.54 -1.59 -17.26
CA ILE A 124 -3.49 -2.52 -18.39
C ILE A 124 -2.88 -3.85 -17.96
N VAL A 125 -1.76 -3.83 -17.23
CA VAL A 125 -1.12 -5.07 -16.77
C VAL A 125 -1.99 -5.81 -15.74
N ILE A 126 -2.71 -5.09 -14.86
CA ILE A 126 -3.68 -5.70 -13.94
C ILE A 126 -4.80 -6.40 -14.71
N LEU A 127 -5.37 -5.77 -15.73
CA LEU A 127 -6.42 -6.38 -16.54
C LEU A 127 -5.92 -7.62 -17.27
N GLY A 128 -4.70 -7.57 -17.82
CA GLY A 128 -4.05 -8.74 -18.41
C GLY A 128 -3.87 -9.87 -17.39
N HIS A 129 -3.40 -9.54 -16.17
CA HIS A 129 -3.24 -10.51 -15.10
C HIS A 129 -4.55 -11.22 -14.78
N TRP A 130 -5.65 -10.48 -14.60
CA TRP A 130 -6.96 -11.06 -14.32
C TRP A 130 -7.48 -11.91 -15.47
N SER A 131 -7.23 -11.52 -16.71
CA SER A 131 -7.60 -12.34 -17.88
C SER A 131 -6.91 -13.70 -17.87
N PHE A 132 -5.60 -13.73 -17.60
CA PHE A 132 -4.85 -14.99 -17.49
C PHE A 132 -5.29 -15.83 -16.29
N LEU A 133 -5.51 -15.21 -15.13
CA LEU A 133 -5.99 -15.91 -13.94
C LEU A 133 -7.37 -16.54 -14.16
N LEU A 134 -8.30 -15.82 -14.80
CA LEU A 134 -9.63 -16.34 -15.10
C LEU A 134 -9.59 -17.48 -16.12
N HIS A 135 -8.71 -17.39 -17.12
CA HIS A 135 -8.53 -18.46 -18.10
C HIS A 135 -7.89 -19.72 -17.48
N GLY A 136 -7.04 -19.54 -16.46
CA GLY A 136 -6.40 -20.62 -15.71
C GLY A 136 -7.34 -21.44 -14.80
N ILE A 137 -8.60 -21.03 -14.62
CA ILE A 137 -9.59 -21.73 -13.78
C ILE A 137 -10.12 -23.01 -14.47
N LEU A 138 -9.93 -23.14 -15.79
CA LEU A 138 -10.42 -24.26 -16.59
C LEU A 138 -9.63 -25.55 -16.32
N LEU A 139 -10.08 -26.31 -15.32
CA LEU A 139 -9.63 -27.68 -15.03
C LEU A 139 -10.80 -28.65 -15.10
N LYS A 140 -10.50 -29.94 -15.30
CA LYS A 140 -11.46 -31.03 -15.10
C LYS A 140 -11.00 -31.93 -13.96
N ALA A 141 -11.90 -32.24 -13.06
CA ALA A 141 -11.68 -33.16 -11.96
C ALA A 141 -12.82 -34.18 -11.87
N ALA A 142 -12.48 -35.40 -11.50
CA ALA A 142 -13.43 -36.51 -11.33
C ALA A 142 -13.18 -37.24 -10.01
N TRP A 143 -14.24 -37.85 -9.50
CA TRP A 143 -14.17 -38.74 -8.34
C TRP A 143 -13.75 -40.14 -8.82
N ILE A 144 -12.58 -40.62 -8.38
CA ILE A 144 -12.02 -41.92 -8.75
C ILE A 144 -11.46 -42.58 -7.48
N ASP A 145 -11.81 -43.84 -7.24
CA ASP A 145 -11.29 -44.66 -6.13
C ASP A 145 -11.37 -43.99 -4.74
N ASN A 146 -12.54 -43.42 -4.41
CA ASN A 146 -12.80 -42.69 -3.17
C ASN A 146 -11.94 -41.44 -2.95
N THR A 147 -11.33 -40.92 -4.01
CA THR A 147 -10.51 -39.70 -3.96
C THR A 147 -10.85 -38.76 -5.11
N CYS A 148 -10.52 -37.49 -4.91
CA CYS A 148 -10.82 -36.42 -5.85
C CYS A 148 -9.58 -36.10 -6.70
N VAL A 149 -9.56 -36.54 -7.97
CA VAL A 149 -8.38 -36.46 -8.83
C VAL A 149 -8.62 -35.47 -9.97
N ILE A 150 -7.58 -34.68 -10.29
CA ILE A 150 -7.58 -33.77 -11.44
C ILE A 150 -7.30 -34.59 -12.69
N THR A 151 -8.28 -34.71 -13.59
CA THR A 151 -8.20 -35.53 -14.81
C THR A 151 -7.61 -34.76 -15.99
N TYR A 152 -7.77 -33.44 -16.02
CA TYR A 152 -7.21 -32.59 -17.06
C TYR A 152 -6.92 -31.19 -16.52
N THR A 153 -5.73 -30.68 -16.80
CA THR A 153 -5.36 -29.28 -16.58
C THR A 153 -4.42 -28.85 -17.69
N ASN A 154 -4.63 -27.64 -18.22
CA ASN A 154 -3.69 -27.09 -19.19
C ASN A 154 -2.51 -26.43 -18.46
N ASN A 155 -1.46 -27.22 -18.25
CA ASN A 155 -0.25 -26.77 -17.57
C ASN A 155 0.45 -25.61 -18.31
N GLN A 156 0.29 -25.50 -19.64
CA GLN A 156 0.86 -24.37 -20.38
C GLN A 156 0.18 -23.06 -20.01
N ILE A 157 -1.15 -23.04 -19.92
CA ILE A 157 -1.90 -21.85 -19.49
C ILE A 157 -1.52 -21.48 -18.06
N LEU A 158 -1.45 -22.46 -17.15
CA LEU A 158 -1.01 -22.22 -15.77
C LEU A 158 0.39 -21.60 -15.73
N ALA A 159 1.36 -22.21 -16.43
CA ALA A 159 2.73 -21.71 -16.48
C ALA A 159 2.81 -20.29 -17.03
N ILE A 160 2.08 -19.97 -18.11
CA ILE A 160 1.98 -18.62 -18.67
C ILE A 160 1.42 -17.64 -17.63
N SER A 161 0.35 -18.01 -16.92
CA SER A 161 -0.24 -17.18 -15.86
C SER A 161 0.76 -16.91 -14.73
N PHE A 162 1.51 -17.92 -14.26
CA PHE A 162 2.53 -17.72 -13.21
C PHE A 162 3.70 -16.86 -13.66
N ILE A 163 4.22 -17.08 -14.88
CA ILE A 163 5.26 -16.23 -15.46
C ILE A 163 4.74 -14.78 -15.53
N TYR A 164 3.50 -14.59 -15.96
CA TYR A 164 2.90 -13.26 -16.03
C TYR A 164 2.82 -12.61 -14.64
N SER A 165 2.37 -13.33 -13.61
CA SER A 165 2.32 -12.84 -12.22
C SER A 165 3.72 -12.46 -11.72
N MET A 166 4.74 -13.27 -11.99
CA MET A 166 6.13 -12.99 -11.62
C MET A 166 6.63 -11.71 -12.29
N VAL A 167 6.42 -11.55 -13.61
CA VAL A 167 6.82 -10.35 -14.36
C VAL A 167 6.09 -9.12 -13.86
N PHE A 168 4.80 -9.24 -13.55
CA PHE A 168 4.01 -8.17 -12.95
C PHE A 168 4.62 -7.71 -11.63
N ASP A 169 4.89 -8.62 -10.70
CA ASP A 169 5.47 -8.28 -9.40
C ASP A 169 6.86 -7.69 -9.54
N PHE A 170 7.69 -8.22 -10.43
CA PHE A 170 9.00 -7.66 -10.73
C PHE A 170 8.91 -6.23 -11.28
N THR A 171 7.93 -5.96 -12.14
CA THR A 171 7.69 -4.63 -12.70
C THR A 171 7.26 -3.65 -11.61
N VAL A 172 6.32 -4.06 -10.75
CA VAL A 172 5.84 -3.26 -9.61
C VAL A 172 6.99 -3.00 -8.61
N LEU A 173 7.80 -4.02 -8.30
CA LEU A 173 8.98 -3.91 -7.45
C LEU A 173 9.99 -2.92 -8.05
N SER A 174 10.32 -3.07 -9.33
CA SER A 174 11.29 -2.22 -10.03
C SER A 174 10.84 -0.77 -10.09
N LEU A 175 9.57 -0.51 -10.44
CA LEU A 175 9.00 0.84 -10.45
C LEU A 175 9.02 1.49 -9.06
N THR A 176 8.73 0.71 -8.01
CA THR A 176 8.73 1.21 -6.63
C THR A 176 10.15 1.48 -6.17
N GLY A 177 11.08 0.55 -6.40
CA GLY A 177 12.50 0.66 -6.04
C GLY A 177 13.20 1.81 -6.77
N TRP A 178 13.01 1.95 -8.08
CA TRP A 178 13.59 3.02 -8.89
C TRP A 178 13.21 4.40 -8.37
N LYS A 179 11.91 4.63 -8.11
CA LYS A 179 11.41 5.91 -7.63
C LYS A 179 11.92 6.24 -6.23
N LEU A 180 12.22 5.23 -5.43
CA LEU A 180 12.75 5.38 -4.08
C LEU A 180 14.26 5.65 -4.08
N ALA A 181 15.02 4.99 -4.97
CA ALA A 181 16.45 5.17 -5.15
C ALA A 181 16.82 6.54 -5.74
N PHE A 182 16.00 7.04 -6.67
CA PHE A 182 16.21 8.35 -7.33
C PHE A 182 15.07 9.33 -7.01
N PRO A 183 15.04 9.89 -5.79
CA PRO A 183 14.03 10.85 -5.39
C PRO A 183 14.26 12.19 -6.11
N ALA A 184 13.36 12.54 -7.03
CA ALA A 184 13.28 13.90 -7.56
C ALA A 184 12.94 14.85 -6.40
N SER A 185 13.86 15.78 -6.12
CA SER A 185 13.87 16.89 -5.15
C SER A 185 12.76 16.97 -4.08
N GLY A 186 13.16 16.95 -2.80
CA GLY A 186 12.35 17.51 -1.70
C GLY A 186 11.33 16.60 -0.98
N ARG A 187 11.28 15.29 -1.23
CA ARG A 187 10.39 14.39 -0.45
C ARG A 187 10.91 14.18 0.98
N SER A 188 10.03 14.41 1.97
CA SER A 188 10.31 14.25 3.41
C SER A 188 11.01 12.93 3.73
N ARG A 189 12.03 12.98 4.59
CA ARG A 189 12.82 11.83 5.09
C ARG A 189 11.92 10.71 5.62
N LEU A 190 10.78 11.07 6.20
CA LEU A 190 9.78 10.16 6.74
C LEU A 190 9.10 9.33 5.65
N ILE A 191 8.77 9.94 4.50
CA ILE A 191 8.20 9.24 3.34
C ILE A 191 9.22 8.25 2.79
N LYS A 192 10.50 8.62 2.70
CA LYS A 192 11.56 7.70 2.27
C LYS A 192 11.69 6.48 3.19
N LEU A 193 11.64 6.69 4.51
CA LEU A 193 11.79 5.61 5.49
C LEU A 193 10.57 4.66 5.48
N VAL A 194 9.35 5.19 5.44
CA VAL A 194 8.12 4.37 5.38
C VAL A 194 8.04 3.54 4.10
N PHE A 195 8.40 4.12 2.94
CA PHE A 195 8.36 3.40 1.67
C PHE A 195 9.60 2.52 1.43
N GLY A 196 10.76 2.85 2.01
CA GLY A 196 11.95 1.99 2.01
C GLY A 196 11.76 0.73 2.82
N ASP A 197 11.29 0.87 4.06
CA ASP A 197 10.90 -0.28 4.87
C ASP A 197 9.69 -1.02 4.26
N GLY A 198 8.93 -0.37 3.38
CA GLY A 198 7.85 -0.99 2.64
C GLY A 198 8.32 -1.79 1.42
N LEU A 199 9.56 -1.58 0.95
CA LEU A 199 10.10 -2.26 -0.23
C LEU A 199 10.36 -3.75 0.03
N ILE A 200 10.73 -4.12 1.25
CA ILE A 200 10.94 -5.53 1.65
C ILE A 200 9.69 -6.38 1.39
N TYR A 201 8.50 -5.79 1.53
CA TYR A 201 7.24 -6.46 1.23
C TYR A 201 7.10 -6.81 -0.26
N PHE A 202 7.50 -5.92 -1.16
CA PHE A 202 7.51 -6.22 -2.59
C PHE A 202 8.54 -7.29 -2.94
N VAL A 203 9.71 -7.28 -2.28
CA VAL A 203 10.75 -8.30 -2.49
C VAL A 203 10.27 -9.68 -2.04
N ILE A 204 9.64 -9.78 -0.87
CA ILE A 204 9.11 -11.06 -0.37
C ILE A 204 8.02 -11.60 -1.31
N ALA A 205 7.11 -10.75 -1.78
CA ALA A 205 6.08 -11.15 -2.74
C ALA A 205 6.68 -11.68 -4.05
N PHE A 206 7.64 -10.93 -4.62
CA PHE A 206 8.37 -11.35 -5.82
C PHE A 206 9.10 -12.68 -5.64
N LEU A 207 9.88 -12.84 -4.55
CA LEU A 207 10.62 -14.08 -4.30
C LEU A 207 9.70 -15.28 -4.11
N SER A 208 8.55 -15.07 -3.46
CA SER A 208 7.55 -16.12 -3.25
C SER A 208 6.94 -16.57 -4.59
N ASN A 209 6.56 -15.63 -5.45
CA ASN A 209 6.03 -15.93 -6.79
C ASN A 209 7.08 -16.48 -7.75
N LEU A 210 8.35 -16.05 -7.63
CA LEU A 210 9.47 -16.65 -8.35
C LEU A 210 9.63 -18.13 -7.97
N LEU A 211 9.60 -18.45 -6.68
CA LEU A 211 9.72 -19.83 -6.21
C LEU A 211 8.54 -20.68 -6.73
N ALA A 212 7.31 -20.19 -6.65
CA ALA A 212 6.14 -20.86 -7.24
C ALA A 212 6.31 -21.11 -8.76
N THR A 213 6.81 -20.12 -9.49
CA THR A 213 7.04 -20.24 -10.94
C THR A 213 8.10 -21.28 -11.27
N ILE A 214 9.20 -21.35 -10.50
CA ILE A 214 10.25 -22.36 -10.71
C ILE A 214 9.70 -23.77 -10.55
N PHE A 215 8.97 -24.05 -9.46
CA PHE A 215 8.36 -25.36 -9.22
C PHE A 215 7.35 -25.73 -10.31
N MET A 216 6.57 -24.76 -10.79
CA MET A 216 5.62 -24.96 -11.89
C MET A 216 6.33 -25.31 -13.21
N LEU A 217 7.45 -24.65 -13.53
CA LEU A 217 8.19 -24.88 -14.78
C LEU A 217 8.99 -26.18 -14.78
N LEU A 218 9.52 -26.59 -13.63
CA LEU A 218 10.25 -27.85 -13.53
C LEU A 218 9.34 -29.08 -13.73
N ASN A 219 8.06 -28.97 -13.40
CA ASN A 219 7.01 -29.98 -13.64
C ASN A 219 7.46 -31.43 -13.32
N LEU A 220 8.07 -31.63 -12.14
CA LEU A 220 8.57 -32.94 -11.73
C LEU A 220 7.42 -33.94 -11.51
N ASN A 221 6.33 -33.46 -10.91
CA ASN A 221 5.09 -34.18 -10.65
C ASN A 221 3.93 -33.18 -10.43
N ALA A 222 2.67 -33.62 -10.56
CA ALA A 222 1.48 -32.78 -10.43
C ALA A 222 1.33 -32.13 -9.04
N VAL A 223 1.76 -32.80 -7.98
CA VAL A 223 1.73 -32.25 -6.61
C VAL A 223 2.86 -31.23 -6.41
N MET A 224 4.07 -31.58 -6.84
CA MET A 224 5.26 -30.73 -6.69
C MET A 224 5.22 -29.45 -7.54
N SER A 225 4.50 -29.44 -8.67
CA SER A 225 4.34 -28.22 -9.46
C SER A 225 3.47 -27.16 -8.75
N ILE A 226 2.54 -27.58 -7.89
CA ILE A 226 1.56 -26.69 -7.22
C ILE A 226 1.93 -26.45 -5.74
N ILE A 227 2.81 -27.25 -5.15
CA ILE A 227 3.15 -27.17 -3.71
C ILE A 227 3.59 -25.77 -3.26
N ALA A 228 4.31 -25.05 -4.13
CA ALA A 228 4.82 -23.71 -3.86
C ALA A 228 3.81 -22.59 -4.12
N ASN A 229 2.71 -22.87 -4.85
CA ASN A 229 1.71 -21.86 -5.19
C ASN A 229 0.95 -21.36 -3.95
N VAL A 230 0.48 -22.27 -3.09
CA VAL A 230 -0.28 -21.90 -1.90
C VAL A 230 0.57 -21.08 -0.91
N PRO A 231 1.82 -21.47 -0.56
CA PRO A 231 2.73 -20.61 0.21
C PRO A 231 2.94 -19.24 -0.42
N ALA A 232 3.11 -19.19 -1.75
CA ALA A 232 3.33 -17.92 -2.43
C ALA A 232 2.11 -17.00 -2.35
N ALA A 233 0.91 -17.53 -2.57
CA ALA A 233 -0.34 -16.81 -2.40
C ALA A 233 -0.52 -16.28 -0.97
N ILE A 234 -0.18 -17.10 0.04
CA ILE A 234 -0.21 -16.72 1.45
C ILE A 234 0.78 -15.59 1.72
N ALA A 235 2.05 -15.78 1.37
CA ALA A 235 3.10 -14.80 1.60
C ALA A 235 2.75 -13.46 0.94
N SER A 236 2.40 -13.47 -0.35
CA SER A 236 2.04 -12.26 -1.10
C SER A 236 0.81 -11.55 -0.51
N THR A 237 -0.21 -12.30 -0.09
CA THR A 237 -1.41 -11.71 0.55
C THR A 237 -1.09 -11.10 1.91
N ILE A 238 -0.40 -11.84 2.80
CA ILE A 238 -0.01 -11.36 4.13
C ILE A 238 0.79 -10.06 4.00
N VAL A 239 1.75 -10.07 3.10
CA VAL A 239 2.68 -8.97 2.88
C VAL A 239 1.97 -7.75 2.29
N ALA A 240 1.11 -7.93 1.29
CA ALA A 240 0.26 -6.87 0.76
C ALA A 240 -0.65 -6.28 1.87
N CYS A 241 -1.25 -7.15 2.70
CA CYS A 241 -2.10 -6.76 3.82
C CYS A 241 -1.33 -6.00 4.91
N ARG A 242 -0.13 -6.45 5.30
CA ARG A 242 0.74 -5.77 6.27
C ARG A 242 1.17 -4.41 5.76
N ALA A 243 1.49 -4.31 4.48
CA ALA A 243 1.79 -3.03 3.86
C ALA A 243 0.58 -2.07 4.00
N VAL A 244 -0.65 -2.53 3.64
CA VAL A 244 -1.92 -1.75 3.77
C VAL A 244 -2.15 -1.26 5.20
N ARG A 245 -2.06 -2.15 6.18
CA ARG A 245 -2.23 -1.80 7.59
C ARG A 245 -1.22 -0.75 8.04
N ARG A 246 0.06 -0.94 7.71
CA ARG A 246 1.14 0.00 8.06
C ARG A 246 0.87 1.40 7.52
N LEU A 247 0.54 1.53 6.24
CA LEU A 247 0.20 2.83 5.63
C LEU A 247 -1.02 3.49 6.29
N THR A 248 -2.03 2.69 6.62
CA THR A 248 -3.29 3.17 7.19
C THR A 248 -3.10 3.67 8.62
N ASN A 249 -2.29 2.98 9.42
CA ASN A 249 -1.94 3.41 10.77
C ASN A 249 -1.10 4.69 10.77
N PHE A 250 -0.22 4.87 9.78
CA PHE A 250 0.53 6.14 9.64
C PHE A 250 -0.35 7.31 9.19
N THR A 251 -1.35 7.07 8.33
CA THR A 251 -2.20 8.15 7.80
C THR A 251 -3.30 8.57 8.77
N ASN A 252 -3.68 7.69 9.70
CA ASN A 252 -4.65 7.99 10.75
C ASN A 252 -3.97 7.83 12.12
N PRO A 253 -3.08 8.77 12.53
CA PRO A 253 -2.74 8.86 13.94
C PRO A 253 -4.07 9.07 14.68
N GLY A 254 -4.36 8.20 15.65
CA GLY A 254 -5.52 8.39 16.50
C GLY A 254 -5.45 9.75 17.22
N PRO A 255 -6.56 10.22 17.80
CA PRO A 255 -6.55 11.40 18.68
C PRO A 255 -5.65 11.26 19.91
N GLU A 256 -5.15 10.06 20.19
CA GLU A 256 -4.28 9.74 21.31
C GLU A 256 -2.82 9.68 20.83
N LEU A 257 -2.07 10.79 20.93
CA LEU A 257 -0.59 10.88 21.05
C LEU A 257 -0.06 12.34 20.95
N PHE A 258 -0.88 13.33 21.30
CA PHE A 258 -0.36 14.62 21.79
C PHE A 258 -0.58 14.69 23.30
N THR A 259 -0.03 13.72 24.04
CA THR A 259 0.22 13.90 25.48
C THR A 259 1.67 14.34 25.64
N THR A 260 1.79 15.57 26.08
CA THR A 260 2.95 16.28 26.62
C THR A 260 4.15 15.42 27.03
N SER A 261 5.25 15.50 26.29
CA SER A 261 6.61 15.47 26.85
C SER A 261 7.67 15.89 25.83
N GLY A 262 8.35 17.01 26.11
CA GLY A 262 9.61 17.41 25.47
C GLY A 262 9.48 18.29 24.22
N GLY A 263 9.88 19.56 24.35
CA GLY A 263 9.72 20.59 23.34
C GLY A 263 10.37 20.30 21.99
N SER A 264 9.62 20.56 20.92
CA SER A 264 10.13 20.86 19.58
C SER A 264 9.02 21.58 18.81
N THR A 265 9.09 22.90 18.78
CA THR A 265 8.21 23.75 17.96
C THR A 265 8.58 23.58 16.48
N LEU A 266 7.95 22.62 15.80
CA LEU A 266 7.98 22.55 14.33
C LEU A 266 6.55 22.73 13.81
N ALA A 267 6.19 24.01 13.63
CA ALA A 267 4.96 24.42 12.98
C ALA A 267 5.00 24.04 11.49
N PHE A 268 4.11 23.15 11.09
CA PHE A 268 3.83 22.85 9.69
C PHE A 268 3.01 24.00 9.08
N ARG A 269 3.68 24.96 8.43
CA ARG A 269 3.03 25.92 7.53
C ARG A 269 2.72 25.22 6.21
N SER A 270 1.52 24.68 6.06
CA SER A 270 0.96 24.40 4.75
C SER A 270 0.46 25.71 4.14
N ASN A 271 1.04 26.11 3.01
CA ASN A 271 0.50 27.14 2.13
C ASN A 271 -0.92 26.75 1.68
N LEU A 272 -1.94 27.33 2.32
CA LEU A 272 -3.27 27.41 1.74
C LEU A 272 -3.37 28.75 1.01
N THR A 273 -3.33 28.66 -0.31
CA THR A 273 -3.61 29.76 -1.22
C THR A 273 -5.03 30.28 -1.04
N SER A 274 -5.13 31.60 -0.85
CA SER A 274 -6.22 32.47 -1.30
C SER A 274 -7.66 32.09 -0.90
N ALA A 275 -8.08 32.55 0.28
CA ALA A 275 -9.48 32.88 0.55
C ALA A 275 -9.54 34.22 1.30
N SER A 276 -10.05 35.23 0.60
CA SER A 276 -10.28 36.59 1.09
C SER A 276 -11.18 36.60 2.34
N PRO A 277 -10.83 37.32 3.43
CA PRO A 277 -11.74 37.48 4.56
C PRO A 277 -12.81 38.53 4.23
N ARG A 278 -14.07 38.07 4.12
CA ARG A 278 -15.25 38.93 4.12
C ARG A 278 -15.30 39.72 5.42
N ARG A 279 -15.32 41.06 5.31
CA ARG A 279 -15.56 42.00 6.40
C ARG A 279 -16.98 41.80 6.95
N PHE A 280 -17.09 41.37 8.21
CA PHE A 280 -18.31 41.55 8.99
C PHE A 280 -18.19 42.86 9.77
N SER A 281 -19.09 43.80 9.45
CA SER A 281 -19.26 45.06 10.18
C SER A 281 -20.11 44.79 11.42
N ALA A 282 -19.49 44.84 12.60
CA ALA A 282 -20.20 44.80 13.88
C ALA A 282 -20.31 46.23 14.42
N LYS A 283 -21.55 46.64 14.71
CA LYS A 283 -21.91 47.96 15.25
C LYS A 283 -21.40 48.14 16.69
N LYS A 284 -21.01 49.38 16.93
CA LYS A 284 -20.57 50.05 18.16
C LYS A 284 -21.52 49.84 19.36
N ALA A 285 -20.95 49.50 20.52
CA ALA A 285 -21.52 49.73 21.85
C ALA A 285 -20.37 50.02 22.86
N ASP A 286 -20.70 50.83 23.86
CA ASP A 286 -19.84 51.59 24.79
C ASP A 286 -18.85 50.80 25.67
N GLY A 287 -17.75 51.49 26.02
CA GLY A 287 -17.30 51.59 27.42
C GLY A 287 -16.14 50.71 27.93
N ILE A 288 -14.99 51.35 28.18
CA ILE A 288 -14.06 51.19 29.33
C ILE A 288 -13.36 49.82 29.53
N HIS A 289 -12.06 49.69 29.24
CA HIS A 289 -10.92 49.92 30.17
C HIS A 289 -9.59 49.44 29.55
N VAL A 290 -8.48 50.02 30.03
CA VAL A 290 -7.10 49.88 29.55
C VAL A 290 -6.37 48.87 30.43
N GLN A 291 -5.64 47.92 29.85
CA GLN A 291 -4.27 47.59 30.28
C GLN A 291 -3.56 46.75 29.22
N MET A 292 -2.43 47.27 28.71
CA MET A 292 -1.43 46.48 28.01
C MET A 292 -0.49 45.87 29.05
N ASP A 293 -0.26 44.57 28.97
CA ASP A 293 0.97 43.97 29.50
C ASP A 293 1.75 43.36 28.34
N ALA A 294 2.86 44.01 28.04
CA ALA A 294 3.89 43.54 27.13
C ALA A 294 4.73 42.46 27.83
N LEU A 295 4.79 41.27 27.25
CA LEU A 295 5.87 40.32 27.50
C LEU A 295 6.71 40.23 26.23
N ALA A 296 7.78 41.02 26.22
CA ALA A 296 8.83 40.95 25.23
C ALA A 296 9.54 39.59 25.33
N SER A 297 9.66 38.90 24.19
CA SER A 297 10.50 37.72 24.03
C SER A 297 11.92 38.17 23.69
N PRO A 298 12.97 37.59 24.30
CA PRO A 298 14.33 38.08 24.10
C PRO A 298 14.99 37.44 22.87
N THR A 299 15.76 38.27 22.16
CA THR A 299 17.01 37.97 21.43
C THR A 299 16.97 37.75 19.90
N SER A 300 17.61 38.71 19.21
CA SER A 300 18.32 38.69 17.90
C SER A 300 17.63 39.31 16.66
N PRO A 301 18.41 39.96 15.76
CA PRO A 301 18.14 41.32 15.32
C PRO A 301 17.56 41.38 13.89
N ARG A 302 16.46 42.12 13.72
CA ARG A 302 16.03 42.63 12.42
C ARG A 302 15.58 44.09 12.60
N SER A 303 16.23 44.96 11.85
CA SER A 303 15.97 46.38 11.63
C SER A 303 14.52 46.79 11.92
N VAL A 304 14.32 47.49 13.05
CA VAL A 304 13.06 48.16 13.35
C VAL A 304 13.05 49.47 12.56
N LEU A 305 12.12 49.58 11.62
CA LEU A 305 11.80 50.85 10.96
C LEU A 305 11.10 51.74 11.99
N GLU A 306 11.76 52.81 12.41
CA GLU A 306 11.21 53.80 13.34
C GLU A 306 10.48 54.90 12.55
N TYR A 307 9.25 55.18 12.95
CA TYR A 307 8.40 56.21 12.33
C TYR A 307 8.16 57.34 13.34
N ASP A 308 8.26 58.59 12.89
CA ASP A 308 7.91 59.74 13.72
C ASP A 308 6.39 59.89 13.89
N ALA A 309 5.96 60.79 14.79
CA ALA A 309 4.55 61.07 15.07
C ALA A 309 3.77 61.64 13.87
N ALA A 310 4.44 61.94 12.75
CA ALA A 310 3.85 62.37 11.49
C ALA A 310 3.89 61.28 10.40
N GLY A 311 4.36 60.07 10.72
CA GLY A 311 4.37 58.90 9.84
C GLY A 311 5.53 58.84 8.84
N ARG A 312 6.64 59.54 9.08
CA ARG A 312 7.84 59.49 8.22
C ARG A 312 8.88 58.53 8.78
N ILE A 313 9.61 57.86 7.89
CA ILE A 313 10.68 56.92 8.24
C ILE A 313 11.91 57.70 8.69
N VAL A 314 12.40 57.45 9.90
CA VAL A 314 13.66 57.99 10.40
C VAL A 314 14.73 56.90 10.23
N SER A 315 15.54 56.98 9.16
CA SER A 315 16.69 56.08 9.02
C SER A 315 17.85 56.59 9.87
N CYS A 316 18.37 55.75 10.77
CA CYS A 316 19.70 55.96 11.35
C CYS A 316 20.76 55.58 10.30
N ASP A 317 21.70 56.50 10.07
CA ASP A 317 22.82 56.39 9.14
C ASP A 317 23.73 55.19 9.49
N GLU A 318 23.78 54.20 8.60
CA GLU A 318 24.97 53.37 8.43
C GLU A 318 25.20 53.19 6.91
N PHE A 319 26.38 53.64 6.48
CA PHE A 319 26.82 53.84 5.10
C PHE A 319 26.45 52.69 4.13
N ASP A 320 25.71 53.00 3.06
CA ASP A 320 25.66 52.18 1.85
C ASP A 320 25.89 53.06 0.61
N HIS A 321 26.90 52.72 -0.19
CA HIS A 321 27.56 53.60 -1.15
C HIS A 321 26.95 53.62 -2.56
N GLU A 322 25.81 52.97 -2.79
CA GLU A 322 25.25 52.82 -4.16
C GLU A 322 23.74 53.10 -4.31
N ALA A 323 23.06 53.67 -3.30
CA ALA A 323 21.63 54.01 -3.42
C ALA A 323 21.40 55.52 -3.61
N GLN A 324 21.60 56.03 -4.83
CA GLN A 324 21.12 57.36 -5.21
C GLN A 324 19.58 57.35 -5.32
N VAL A 325 18.89 57.75 -4.26
CA VAL A 325 17.46 58.07 -4.31
C VAL A 325 17.30 59.50 -4.79
N ILE A 326 16.90 59.62 -6.05
CA ILE A 326 16.49 60.88 -6.70
C ILE A 326 15.21 61.36 -5.99
N ASN A 327 15.28 62.50 -5.32
CA ASN A 327 14.10 63.16 -4.72
C ASN A 327 13.41 64.06 -5.74
N ASP A 328 12.09 63.94 -5.81
CA ASP A 328 11.17 64.73 -6.64
C ASP A 328 11.01 66.16 -6.10
N GLU A 329 11.60 67.15 -6.78
CA GLU A 329 11.25 68.56 -6.54
C GLU A 329 11.46 69.41 -7.80
N PHE A 330 10.48 69.45 -8.70
CA PHE A 330 10.24 70.60 -9.60
C PHE A 330 8.77 70.66 -10.03
N LYS A 331 7.88 71.05 -9.10
CA LYS A 331 6.60 71.68 -9.46
C LYS A 331 6.79 73.20 -9.34
N LYS A 332 6.73 73.90 -10.47
CA LYS A 332 6.73 75.38 -10.53
C LYS A 332 5.40 75.97 -10.02
N PRO A 333 5.43 77.15 -9.37
CA PRO A 333 4.24 77.92 -9.00
C PRO A 333 3.72 78.80 -10.16
N PRO A 334 2.53 79.42 -10.01
CA PRO A 334 1.75 80.00 -11.12
C PRO A 334 2.04 81.48 -11.32
N TYR A 335 2.27 81.91 -12.56
CA TYR A 335 1.92 83.22 -13.13
C TYR A 335 1.71 83.06 -14.63
#